data_AF-A0A9D6FNV4-F1
#
_entry.id   AF-A0A9D6FNV4-F1
#
_cell.length_a   1.000
_cell.length_b   1.000
_cell.length_c   1.000
_cell.angle_alpha   90.00
_cell.angle_beta   90.00
_cell.angle_gamma   90.00
#
_symmetry.space_group_name_H-M   'P 1'
#
loop_
_entity.id
_entity.type
_entity.pdbx_description
1 polymer ?
#
loop_
_entity_poly.entity_id
_entity_poly.type
_entity_poly.pdbx_seq_one_letter_code
_entity_poly.pdbx_strand_id
1 'polypeptide(L)'
;MEKRICGEKGLTLVEVIVASLIVATVAAGILSVFVTGGRMTQVVDQRTLAVNYAQETLEGLKNSVSSDTTESQALDVSFSYVNPGLTGLPAGTTRRYDVQDVNVGGVILKKVTVTVDWPDP
;
A
#
# COMPACT_ATOMS: atom_id res chain seq x y z
N MET A 1 12.08 -73.31 -11.16
CA MET A 1 11.71 -72.43 -10.04
C MET A 1 11.21 -71.12 -10.63
N GLU A 2 9.90 -70.98 -10.80
CA GLU A 2 9.31 -69.72 -11.29
C GLU A 2 8.90 -68.85 -10.11
N LYS A 3 9.51 -67.66 -10.05
CA LYS A 3 9.23 -66.63 -9.06
C LYS A 3 7.95 -65.90 -9.50
N ARG A 4 6.82 -66.22 -8.86
CA ARG A 4 5.57 -65.47 -9.07
C ARG A 4 5.72 -64.09 -8.42
N ILE A 5 5.69 -63.04 -9.24
CA ILE A 5 5.64 -61.66 -8.78
C ILE A 5 4.27 -61.44 -8.14
N CYS A 6 4.27 -61.06 -6.86
CA CYS A 6 3.06 -60.94 -6.06
C CYS A 6 2.54 -59.50 -6.13
N GLY A 7 1.30 -59.32 -6.61
CA GLY A 7 0.37 -58.28 -6.17
C GLY A 7 0.44 -56.90 -6.84
N GLU A 8 -0.05 -56.77 -8.07
CA GLU A 8 -0.58 -55.49 -8.55
C GLU A 8 -1.97 -55.27 -7.90
N LYS A 9 -1.99 -54.72 -6.68
CA LYS A 9 -3.24 -54.24 -6.10
C LYS A 9 -3.63 -52.95 -6.83
N GLY A 10 -4.58 -53.05 -7.75
CA GLY A 10 -5.18 -51.88 -8.39
C GLY A 10 -5.73 -50.91 -7.33
N LEU A 11 -5.57 -49.61 -7.57
CA LEU A 11 -6.09 -48.56 -6.70
C LEU A 11 -7.59 -48.75 -6.49
N THR A 12 -8.02 -48.77 -5.24
CA THR A 12 -9.46 -48.85 -4.95
C THR A 12 -10.11 -47.49 -5.23
N LEU A 13 -11.37 -47.48 -5.66
CA LEU A 13 -12.10 -46.24 -5.97
C LEU A 13 -12.13 -45.28 -4.77
N VAL A 14 -12.26 -45.82 -3.55
CA VAL A 14 -12.25 -45.05 -2.31
C VAL A 14 -10.91 -44.35 -2.09
N GLU A 15 -9.80 -45.04 -2.35
CA GLU A 15 -8.44 -44.51 -2.16
C GLU A 15 -8.16 -43.35 -3.13
N VAL A 16 -8.65 -43.45 -4.37
CA VAL A 16 -8.56 -42.35 -5.35
C VAL A 16 -9.38 -41.14 -4.91
N ILE A 17 -10.58 -41.35 -4.38
CA ILE A 17 -11.43 -40.25 -3.86
C ILE A 17 -10.71 -39.55 -2.70
N VAL A 18 -10.20 -40.31 -1.73
CA VAL A 18 -9.49 -39.75 -0.57
C VAL A 18 -8.22 -39.03 -1.00
N ALA A 19 -7.43 -39.60 -1.90
CA ALA A 19 -6.24 -38.96 -2.43
C ALA A 19 -6.57 -37.65 -3.17
N SER A 20 -7.64 -37.63 -3.98
CA SER A 20 -8.07 -36.44 -4.70
C SER A 20 -8.53 -35.32 -3.77
N LEU A 21 -9.19 -35.65 -2.65
CA LEU A 21 -9.59 -34.68 -1.63
C LEU A 21 -8.38 -34.06 -0.93
N ILE A 22 -7.38 -34.88 -0.57
CA ILE A 22 -6.15 -34.39 0.04
C ILE A 22 -5.42 -33.45 -0.93
N VAL A 23 -5.24 -33.86 -2.20
CA VAL A 23 -4.60 -33.02 -3.21
C VAL A 23 -5.35 -31.70 -3.42
N ALA A 24 -6.69 -31.73 -3.46
CA ALA A 24 -7.50 -30.52 -3.61
C ALA A 24 -7.31 -29.54 -2.43
N THR A 25 -7.28 -30.03 -1.20
CA THR A 25 -7.06 -29.17 -0.02
C THR A 25 -5.66 -28.54 0.00
N VAL A 26 -4.63 -29.31 -0.37
CA VAL A 26 -3.26 -28.78 -0.49
C VAL A 26 -3.17 -27.72 -1.59
N ALA A 27 -3.75 -27.99 -2.76
CA ALA A 27 -3.77 -27.04 -3.87
C ALA A 27 -4.51 -25.74 -3.50
N ALA A 28 -5.66 -25.85 -2.81
CA ALA A 28 -6.40 -24.68 -2.31
C ALA A 28 -5.58 -23.87 -1.30
N GLY A 29 -4.89 -24.54 -0.37
CA GLY A 29 -3.99 -23.90 0.58
C GLY A 29 -2.87 -23.11 -0.12
N ILE A 30 -2.23 -23.70 -1.12
CA ILE A 30 -1.17 -23.03 -1.90
C ILE A 30 -1.72 -21.80 -2.64
N LEU A 31 -2.88 -21.92 -3.32
CA LEU A 31 -3.50 -20.81 -4.03
C LEU A 31 -3.88 -19.65 -3.10
N SER A 32 -4.30 -19.95 -1.87
CA SER A 32 -4.68 -18.91 -0.90
C SER A 32 -3.53 -17.96 -0.54
N VAL A 33 -2.29 -18.47 -0.52
CA VAL A 33 -1.09 -17.67 -0.23
C VAL A 33 -0.83 -16.67 -1.36
N PHE A 34 -0.97 -17.10 -2.62
CA PHE A 34 -0.77 -16.20 -3.76
C PHE A 34 -1.84 -15.11 -3.84
N VAL A 35 -3.11 -15.44 -3.60
CA VAL A 35 -4.21 -14.46 -3.59
C VAL A 35 -3.98 -13.43 -2.48
N THR A 36 -3.58 -13.87 -1.29
CA THR A 36 -3.31 -12.97 -0.16
C THR A 36 -2.06 -12.12 -0.43
N GLY A 37 -1.01 -12.72 -0.97
CA GLY A 37 0.22 -12.01 -1.34
C GLY A 37 -0.03 -10.89 -2.36
N GLY A 38 -0.85 -11.14 -3.38
CA GLY A 38 -1.19 -10.13 -4.40
C GLY A 38 -1.96 -8.92 -3.86
N ARG A 39 -2.80 -9.10 -2.82
CA ARG A 39 -3.46 -7.96 -2.17
C ARG A 39 -2.47 -7.12 -1.36
N MET A 40 -1.45 -7.76 -0.79
CA MET A 40 -0.43 -7.07 0.00
C MET A 40 0.49 -6.21 -0.86
N THR A 41 0.81 -6.65 -2.09
CA THR A 41 1.62 -5.86 -3.01
C THR A 41 0.92 -4.57 -3.45
N GLN A 42 -0.40 -4.61 -3.67
CA GLN A 42 -1.18 -3.41 -4.02
C GLN A 42 -1.10 -2.32 -2.95
N VAL A 43 -1.13 -2.70 -1.67
CA VAL A 43 -1.00 -1.76 -0.54
C VAL A 43 0.40 -1.13 -0.51
N VAL A 44 1.44 -1.91 -0.84
CA VAL A 44 2.83 -1.40 -0.88
C VAL A 44 3.01 -0.43 -2.05
N ASP A 45 2.44 -0.72 -3.22
CA ASP A 45 2.48 0.17 -4.37
C ASP A 45 1.80 1.51 -4.07
N GLN A 46 0.61 1.47 -3.46
CA GLN A 46 -0.10 2.66 -3.00
C GLN A 46 0.73 3.47 -1.98
N ARG A 47 1.37 2.81 -1.01
CA ARG A 47 2.24 3.52 -0.04
C ARG A 47 3.44 4.18 -0.71
N THR A 48 4.06 3.49 -1.66
CA THR A 48 5.21 4.04 -2.41
C THR A 48 4.81 5.27 -3.20
N LEU A 49 3.66 5.23 -3.88
CA LEU A 49 3.10 6.38 -4.58
C LEU A 49 2.79 7.53 -3.60
N ALA A 50 2.16 7.25 -2.45
CA ALA A 50 1.82 8.27 -1.46
C ALA A 50 3.07 9.01 -0.96
N VAL A 51 4.15 8.28 -0.71
CA VAL A 51 5.43 8.88 -0.27
C VAL A 51 6.03 9.76 -1.35
N ASN A 52 6.08 9.30 -2.61
CA ASN A 52 6.59 10.11 -3.71
C ASN A 52 5.81 11.42 -3.87
N TYR A 53 4.47 11.35 -3.77
CA TYR A 53 3.62 12.54 -3.84
C TYR A 53 3.78 13.47 -2.64
N ALA A 54 3.90 12.92 -1.44
CA ALA A 54 4.18 13.70 -0.24
C ALA A 54 5.53 14.42 -0.37
N GLN A 55 6.55 13.75 -0.90
CA GLN A 55 7.86 14.33 -1.16
C GLN A 55 7.80 15.45 -2.20
N GLU A 56 7.17 15.23 -3.36
CA GLU A 56 6.99 16.26 -4.39
C GLU A 56 6.32 17.52 -3.80
N THR A 57 5.32 17.31 -2.94
CA THR A 57 4.59 18.42 -2.29
C THR A 57 5.47 19.14 -1.28
N LEU A 58 6.24 18.40 -0.47
CA LEU A 58 7.19 18.99 0.47
C LEU A 58 8.29 19.78 -0.26
N GLU A 59 8.80 19.27 -1.37
CA GLU A 59 9.80 19.96 -2.19
C GLU A 59 9.24 21.24 -2.80
N GLY A 60 8.00 21.22 -3.30
CA GLY A 60 7.31 22.41 -3.77
C GLY A 60 7.10 23.46 -2.66
N LEU A 61 6.70 23.01 -1.47
CA LEU A 61 6.47 23.88 -0.31
C LEU A 61 7.77 24.41 0.31
N LYS A 62 8.88 23.68 0.20
CA LYS A 62 10.16 24.02 0.83
C LYS A 62 10.61 25.45 0.51
N ASN A 63 10.47 25.87 -0.75
CA ASN A 63 10.89 27.21 -1.18
C ASN A 63 9.91 28.30 -0.69
N SER A 64 8.62 28.00 -0.63
CA SER A 64 7.59 28.94 -0.17
C SER A 64 7.59 29.14 1.34
N VAL A 65 7.83 28.08 2.11
CA VAL A 65 7.83 28.09 3.58
C VAL A 65 9.15 28.61 4.15
N SER A 66 10.27 28.43 3.42
CA SER A 66 11.59 28.97 3.83
C SER A 66 11.78 30.44 3.46
N SER A 67 10.84 31.06 2.74
CA SER A 67 10.94 32.48 2.40
C SER A 67 10.84 33.31 3.68
N ASP A 68 11.87 34.12 3.93
CA ASP A 68 12.01 34.94 5.13
C ASP A 68 10.93 36.01 5.15
N THR A 69 9.81 35.70 5.80
CA THR A 69 8.71 36.62 6.02
C THR A 69 9.03 37.39 7.29
N THR A 70 9.72 38.52 7.12
CA THR A 70 10.10 39.45 8.20
C THR A 70 8.89 40.01 8.98
N GLU A 71 7.67 39.70 8.53
CA GLU A 71 6.40 39.89 9.24
C GLU A 71 5.80 38.53 9.61
N SER A 72 6.31 37.92 10.67
CA SER A 72 5.79 36.66 11.22
C SER A 72 4.40 36.89 11.85
N GLN A 73 3.36 36.82 11.03
CA GLN A 73 2.06 36.34 11.51
C GLN A 73 2.13 34.81 11.56
N ALA A 74 1.59 34.21 12.62
CA ALA A 74 1.47 32.77 12.72
C ALA A 74 0.74 32.25 11.46
N LEU A 75 1.46 31.51 10.62
CA LEU A 75 0.89 30.94 9.40
C LEU A 75 0.23 29.62 9.79
N ASP A 76 -1.11 29.61 9.77
CA ASP A 76 -1.94 28.41 9.76
C ASP A 76 -2.61 28.32 8.38
N VAL A 77 -2.01 27.56 7.47
CA VAL A 77 -2.48 27.44 6.08
C VAL A 77 -2.75 25.99 5.76
N SER A 78 -4.01 25.72 5.40
CA SER A 78 -4.51 24.39 5.06
C SER A 78 -5.03 24.40 3.62
N PHE A 79 -4.49 23.54 2.76
CA PHE A 79 -4.90 23.42 1.36
C PHE A 79 -5.25 21.98 1.01
N SER A 80 -6.26 21.80 0.15
CA SER A 80 -6.73 20.49 -0.31
C SER A 80 -6.89 20.49 -1.83
N TYR A 81 -6.32 19.49 -2.49
CA TYR A 81 -6.44 19.24 -3.91
C TYR A 81 -6.98 17.82 -4.14
N VAL A 82 -7.98 17.71 -5.02
CA VAL A 82 -8.54 16.42 -5.44
C VAL A 82 -8.08 16.16 -6.87
N ASN A 83 -7.45 15.01 -7.11
CA ASN A 83 -7.01 14.63 -8.44
C ASN A 83 -8.22 14.25 -9.32
N PRO A 84 -8.42 14.90 -10.48
CA PRO A 84 -9.52 14.60 -11.38
C PRO A 84 -9.31 13.32 -12.22
N GLY A 85 -8.25 12.55 -11.99
CA GLY A 85 -7.94 11.29 -12.69
C GLY A 85 -6.96 11.43 -13.87
N LEU A 86 -6.13 12.47 -13.91
CA LEU A 86 -5.32 12.82 -15.09
C LEU A 86 -3.86 12.35 -15.05
N THR A 87 -3.35 11.85 -13.92
CA THR A 87 -1.91 11.59 -13.74
C THR A 87 -1.62 10.32 -12.93
N GLY A 88 -1.71 9.14 -13.54
CA GLY A 88 -1.23 7.87 -12.94
C GLY A 88 -1.84 7.52 -11.57
N LEU A 89 -2.88 8.25 -11.17
CA LEU A 89 -3.49 8.24 -9.86
C LEU A 89 -4.96 7.86 -10.02
N PRO A 90 -5.52 7.11 -9.05
CA PRO A 90 -6.96 6.89 -8.99
C PRO A 90 -7.70 8.24 -8.93
N ALA A 91 -8.74 8.37 -9.76
CA ALA A 91 -9.64 9.51 -9.68
C ALA A 91 -10.24 9.60 -8.26
N GLY A 92 -10.27 10.81 -7.68
CA GLY A 92 -10.74 11.01 -6.30
C GLY A 92 -9.63 10.92 -5.23
N THR A 93 -8.38 10.63 -5.61
CA THR A 93 -7.24 10.77 -4.68
C THR A 93 -7.16 12.20 -4.17
N THR A 94 -7.13 12.36 -2.85
CA THR A 94 -7.08 13.68 -2.20
C THR A 94 -5.70 13.91 -1.60
N ARG A 95 -5.18 15.12 -1.79
CA ARG A 95 -3.94 15.59 -1.20
C ARG A 95 -4.24 16.81 -0.35
N ARG A 96 -3.84 16.78 0.91
CA ARG A 96 -3.94 17.90 1.83
C ARG A 96 -2.56 18.28 2.37
N TYR A 97 -2.31 19.56 2.57
CA TYR A 97 -1.17 19.99 3.38
C TYR A 97 -1.58 21.05 4.38
N ASP A 98 -0.86 21.09 5.48
CA ASP A 98 -1.06 21.98 6.62
C ASP A 98 0.29 22.52 7.09
N VAL A 99 0.39 23.85 7.22
CA VAL A 99 1.61 24.53 7.67
C VAL A 99 1.30 25.27 8.96
N GLN A 100 2.10 25.02 10.00
CA GLN A 100 1.94 25.63 11.33
C GLN A 100 3.27 26.15 11.87
N ASP A 101 3.22 27.22 12.65
CA ASP A 101 4.37 27.76 13.36
C ASP A 101 4.50 27.10 14.74
N VAL A 102 5.68 26.55 15.05
CA VAL A 102 5.97 25.87 16.32
C VAL A 102 7.16 26.54 16.97
N ASN A 103 6.98 27.04 18.20
CA ASN A 103 8.06 27.61 18.98
C ASN A 103 8.79 26.51 19.75
N VAL A 104 10.08 26.35 19.49
CA VAL A 104 10.95 25.39 20.18
C VAL A 104 12.16 26.16 20.72
N GLY A 105 12.19 26.38 22.03
CA GLY A 105 13.33 27.01 22.70
C GLY A 105 13.58 28.47 22.28
N GLY A 106 12.54 29.22 21.89
CA GLY A 106 12.67 30.61 21.44
C GLY A 106 12.93 30.77 19.95
N VAL A 107 13.05 29.66 19.20
CA VAL A 107 13.12 29.65 17.74
C VAL A 107 11.76 29.26 17.16
N ILE A 108 11.26 30.02 16.19
CA ILE A 108 10.04 29.68 15.45
C ILE A 108 10.43 28.74 14.30
N LEU A 109 9.93 27.51 14.34
CA LEU A 109 10.05 26.53 13.27
C LEU A 109 8.74 26.44 12.50
N LYS A 110 8.80 26.12 11.20
CA LYS A 110 7.63 25.79 10.40
C LYS A 110 7.43 24.28 10.36
N LYS A 111 6.30 23.79 10.86
CA LYS A 111 5.87 22.39 10.75
C LYS A 111 4.98 22.25 9.52
N VAL A 112 5.34 21.36 8.61
CA VAL A 112 4.54 21.02 7.43
C VAL A 112 4.05 19.59 7.54
N THR A 113 2.73 19.40 7.47
CA THR A 113 2.09 18.08 7.44
C THR A 113 1.46 17.88 6.08
N VAL A 114 1.80 16.79 5.38
CA VAL A 114 1.18 16.42 4.10
C VAL A 114 0.43 15.11 4.29
N THR A 115 -0.83 15.08 3.86
CA THR A 115 -1.72 13.92 3.93
C THR A 115 -2.14 13.55 2.51
N VAL A 116 -2.05 12.26 2.19
CA VAL A 116 -2.48 11.69 0.91
C VAL A 116 -3.51 10.61 1.22
N ASP A 117 -4.72 10.80 0.71
CA ASP A 117 -5.86 9.91 0.92
C ASP A 117 -6.24 9.25 -0.41
N TRP A 118 -6.28 7.92 -0.39
CA TRP A 118 -6.75 7.11 -1.51
C TRP A 118 -8.28 7.02 -1.45
N PRO A 119 -8.98 7.03 -2.60
CA PRO A 119 -10.41 6.72 -2.62
C PRO A 119 -10.61 5.26 -2.18
N ASP A 120 -11.71 4.99 -1.49
CA ASP A 120 -12.09 3.62 -1.13
C ASP A 120 -12.20 2.75 -2.41
N PRO A 121 -11.73 1.50 -2.38
CA PRO A 121 -11.77 0.58 -3.52
C PRO A 121 -13.19 0.13 -3.91
#